data_AF-A0A8T3Z830-F1
#
_entry.id   AF-A0A8T3Z830-F1
#
_cell.length_a   1.000
_cell.length_b   1.000
_cell.length_c   1.000
_cell.angle_alpha   90.00
_cell.angle_beta   90.00
_cell.angle_gamma   90.00
#
_symmetry.space_group_name_H-M   'P 1'
#
loop_
_entity.id
_entity.type
_entity.pdbx_description
1 polymer ?
#
loop_
_entity_poly.entity_id
_entity_poly.type
_entity_poly.pdbx_seq_one_letter_code
_entity_poly.pdbx_strand_id
1 'polypeptide(L)'
;MKCKDIYDGLIRIDQGDTGVANATLDCLARLGMVADIKAVLEEDPTSALKDELMKVVEERKSVEAELAALSSESGRLSGFMASKGSPNKMRYEDRTRRLNFLTQKSVELRSKILQTATRPTVAECLRTDSGRYVQITYAGRDAMQELAPRLARVGDLEYETFMGQMDAVSGVFKERSVRAKAILKMLSPRLGGVEEIHLRAAAIGLSGIAKNANEVAACFERYFKALSGNLHKENIIIAAETLAMLELSGNPPIGPGEISAIKDKIYCARYGIYDESNSVERATIIIYSSAGGSADVILRHMTALDMLRRNIAVAALAVLGLECAEGETPEEVSARFGKFLGVIDACDTGEANRANRDTAAALLTASEMDFDLLAQRFKAASILMDKFFLTRLDAAAAMIAVMRQDIGETLDNIRMASSEVMRAKMSLSGLENFSLGLKIVLHTGAMLTTSARSGSQPAAGIQLVQPTSATRPVSAHLSLYSRISPELMGLSIMLPLAVGIPFLVFHEELIHRRAVTDYAFHPIHSHYVYG
;
A
#
# COMPACT_ATOMS: atom_id res chain seq x y z
N MET A 1 8.62 27.40 -10.47
CA MET A 1 7.18 27.70 -10.33
C MET A 1 6.71 26.96 -9.11
N LYS A 2 5.96 27.64 -8.22
CA LYS A 2 5.48 27.03 -6.99
C LYS A 2 4.43 25.95 -7.27
N CYS A 3 4.36 24.94 -6.42
CA CYS A 3 3.39 23.85 -6.52
C CYS A 3 1.95 24.36 -6.58
N LYS A 4 1.61 25.39 -5.80
CA LYS A 4 0.28 26.01 -5.83
C LYS A 4 -0.04 26.64 -7.18
N ASP A 5 0.90 27.37 -7.77
CA ASP A 5 0.70 28.00 -9.09
C ASP A 5 0.51 26.96 -10.19
N ILE A 6 1.23 25.82 -10.09
CA ILE A 6 1.06 24.68 -11.00
C ILE A 6 -0.35 24.11 -10.86
N TYR A 7 -0.75 23.77 -9.64
CA TYR A 7 -2.03 23.12 -9.36
C TYR A 7 -3.21 24.01 -9.74
N ASP A 8 -3.19 25.28 -9.33
CA ASP A 8 -4.23 26.26 -9.65
C ASP A 8 -4.33 26.48 -11.17
N GLY A 9 -3.19 26.53 -11.87
CA GLY A 9 -3.14 26.63 -13.32
C GLY A 9 -3.79 25.44 -14.02
N LEU A 10 -3.47 24.21 -13.60
CA LEU A 10 -4.02 22.98 -14.18
C LEU A 10 -5.51 22.81 -13.86
N ILE A 11 -5.95 23.09 -12.63
CA ILE A 11 -7.36 23.06 -12.21
C ILE A 11 -8.19 24.04 -13.04
N ARG A 12 -7.71 25.26 -13.26
CA ARG A 12 -8.41 26.26 -14.08
C ARG A 12 -8.57 25.78 -15.52
N ILE A 13 -7.55 25.11 -16.08
CA ILE A 13 -7.65 24.52 -17.42
C ILE A 13 -8.67 23.38 -17.45
N ASP A 14 -8.67 22.50 -16.44
CA ASP A 14 -9.60 21.37 -16.32
C ASP A 14 -11.06 21.84 -16.18
N GLN A 15 -11.27 22.98 -15.51
CA GLN A 15 -12.57 23.63 -15.32
C GLN A 15 -13.03 24.46 -16.53
N GLY A 16 -12.22 24.57 -17.59
CA GLY A 16 -12.59 25.31 -18.79
C GLY A 16 -12.39 26.83 -18.69
N ASP A 17 -11.59 27.33 -17.74
CA ASP A 17 -11.33 28.77 -17.57
C ASP A 17 -10.40 29.29 -18.68
N THR A 18 -10.94 30.14 -19.56
CA THR A 18 -10.22 30.69 -20.71
C THR A 18 -9.23 31.80 -20.33
N GLY A 19 -9.33 32.34 -19.11
CA GLY A 19 -8.55 33.45 -18.57
C GLY A 19 -7.24 33.04 -17.88
N VAL A 20 -6.70 31.87 -18.18
CA VAL A 20 -5.37 31.45 -17.70
C VAL A 20 -4.28 32.25 -18.44
N ALA A 21 -3.40 32.91 -17.70
CA ALA A 21 -2.37 33.76 -18.28
C ALA A 21 -1.40 32.98 -19.20
N ASN A 22 -1.06 33.53 -20.36
CA ASN A 22 -0.15 32.90 -21.33
C ASN A 22 1.21 32.51 -20.70
N ALA A 23 1.74 33.32 -19.78
CA ALA A 23 2.99 33.01 -19.09
C ALA A 23 2.89 31.72 -18.23
N THR A 24 1.73 31.48 -17.60
CA THR A 24 1.46 30.24 -16.86
C THR A 24 1.35 29.05 -17.82
N LEU A 25 0.65 29.21 -18.94
CA LEU A 25 0.54 28.17 -19.97
C LEU A 25 1.90 27.79 -20.55
N ASP A 26 2.76 28.77 -20.83
CA ASP A 26 4.11 28.54 -21.36
C ASP A 26 5.02 27.86 -20.32
N CYS A 27 4.84 28.15 -19.04
CA CYS A 27 5.52 27.41 -17.96
C CYS A 27 5.03 25.96 -17.89
N LEU A 28 3.71 25.73 -17.87
CA LEU A 28 3.12 24.38 -17.83
C LEU A 28 3.48 23.55 -19.06
N ALA A 29 3.54 24.18 -20.24
CA ALA A 29 3.97 23.54 -21.49
C ALA A 29 5.45 23.15 -21.47
N ARG A 30 6.33 23.99 -20.92
CA ARG A 30 7.75 23.65 -20.72
C ARG A 30 7.95 22.48 -19.77
N LEU A 31 7.07 22.32 -18.79
CA LEU A 31 7.04 21.16 -17.88
C LEU A 31 6.34 19.94 -18.49
N GLY A 32 5.85 20.02 -19.73
CA GLY A 32 5.16 18.93 -20.42
C GLY A 32 3.76 18.61 -19.87
N MET A 33 3.22 19.45 -19.00
CA MET A 33 1.92 19.24 -18.33
C MET A 33 0.73 19.71 -19.17
N VAL A 34 0.99 20.63 -20.10
CA VAL A 34 0.02 21.16 -21.06
C VAL A 34 0.62 21.06 -22.44
N ALA A 35 -0.17 20.64 -23.41
CA ALA A 35 0.21 20.63 -24.82
C ALA A 35 -0.60 21.66 -25.60
N ASP A 36 0.09 22.46 -26.42
CA ASP A 36 -0.57 23.26 -27.44
C ASP A 36 -1.05 22.33 -28.56
N ILE A 37 -2.35 22.33 -28.78
CA ILE A 37 -2.96 21.63 -29.88
C ILE A 37 -3.10 22.62 -31.01
N LYS A 38 -2.41 22.35 -32.12
CA LYS A 38 -2.79 22.96 -33.39
C LYS A 38 -4.21 22.46 -33.67
N ALA A 39 -5.18 23.37 -33.67
CA ALA A 39 -6.54 23.06 -34.08
C ALA A 39 -6.50 22.60 -35.55
N VAL A 40 -6.25 21.32 -35.74
CA VAL A 40 -6.51 20.65 -37.00
C VAL A 40 -7.99 20.30 -36.92
N LEU A 41 -8.82 21.16 -37.50
CA LEU A 41 -10.19 20.84 -37.89
C LEU A 41 -10.11 19.80 -39.02
N GLU A 42 -9.69 18.58 -38.71
CA GLU A 42 -9.83 17.43 -39.61
C GLU A 42 -11.01 16.59 -39.14
N GLU A 43 -11.91 16.27 -40.08
CA GLU A 43 -12.99 15.30 -39.90
C GLU A 43 -12.46 14.04 -39.22
N ASP A 44 -13.21 13.48 -38.24
CA ASP A 44 -12.80 12.33 -37.43
C ASP A 44 -12.18 11.22 -38.30
N PRO A 45 -10.82 11.11 -38.32
CA PRO A 45 -10.14 10.15 -39.18
C PRO A 45 -10.35 8.71 -38.70
N THR A 46 -10.95 8.52 -37.51
CA THR A 46 -11.26 7.19 -36.98
C THR A 46 -12.51 6.57 -37.62
N SER A 47 -13.42 7.36 -38.21
CA SER A 47 -14.62 6.80 -38.83
C SER A 47 -14.28 5.90 -40.04
N ALA A 48 -13.45 6.39 -40.95
CA ALA A 48 -12.98 5.63 -42.11
C ALA A 48 -12.17 4.37 -41.70
N LEU A 49 -11.36 4.48 -40.64
CA LEU A 49 -10.60 3.34 -40.09
C LEU A 49 -11.50 2.31 -39.41
N LYS A 50 -12.57 2.75 -38.71
CA LYS A 50 -13.59 1.87 -38.11
C LYS A 50 -14.37 1.13 -39.18
N ASP A 51 -14.76 1.80 -40.26
CA ASP A 51 -15.43 1.19 -41.41
C ASP A 51 -14.53 0.15 -42.09
N GLU A 52 -13.23 0.45 -42.25
CA GLU A 52 -12.25 -0.51 -42.79
C GLU A 52 -12.07 -1.70 -41.84
N LEU A 53 -11.99 -1.48 -40.52
CA LEU A 53 -11.90 -2.55 -39.53
C LEU A 53 -13.14 -3.45 -39.56
N MET A 54 -14.34 -2.88 -39.69
CA MET A 54 -15.58 -3.65 -39.80
C MET A 54 -15.59 -4.53 -41.06
N LYS A 55 -15.13 -4.02 -42.20
CA LYS A 55 -14.95 -4.82 -43.43
C LYS A 55 -13.98 -5.98 -43.22
N VAL A 56 -12.83 -5.72 -42.57
CA VAL A 56 -11.82 -6.75 -42.28
C VAL A 56 -12.35 -7.82 -41.31
N VAL A 57 -13.12 -7.43 -40.29
CA VAL A 57 -13.72 -8.36 -39.33
C VAL A 57 -14.79 -9.23 -40.00
N GLU A 58 -15.61 -8.65 -40.87
CA GLU A 58 -16.63 -9.41 -41.61
C GLU A 58 -16.00 -10.38 -42.61
N GLU A 59 -14.97 -9.93 -43.34
CA GLU A 59 -14.20 -10.82 -44.22
C GLU A 59 -13.53 -11.95 -43.43
N ARG A 60 -13.00 -11.66 -42.23
CA ARG A 60 -12.39 -12.67 -41.35
C ARG A 60 -13.40 -13.74 -40.95
N LYS A 61 -14.61 -13.35 -40.53
CA LYS A 61 -15.69 -14.30 -40.20
C LYS A 61 -16.07 -15.18 -41.39
N SER A 62 -16.12 -14.59 -42.59
CA SER A 62 -16.38 -15.36 -43.81
C SER A 62 -15.29 -16.40 -44.08
N VAL A 63 -14.02 -16.04 -43.95
CA VAL A 63 -12.89 -16.97 -44.15
C VAL A 63 -12.83 -18.04 -43.05
N GLU A 64 -13.16 -17.70 -41.80
CA GLU A 64 -13.28 -18.67 -40.70
C GLU A 64 -14.41 -19.69 -40.96
N ALA A 65 -15.56 -19.23 -41.47
CA ALA A 65 -16.67 -20.10 -41.84
C ALA A 65 -16.30 -21.03 -43.01
N GLU A 66 -15.57 -20.54 -44.01
CA GLU A 66 -15.06 -21.34 -45.12
C GLU A 66 -14.03 -22.39 -44.66
N LEU A 67 -13.11 -22.02 -43.74
CA LEU A 67 -12.16 -22.97 -43.14
C LEU A 67 -12.85 -24.03 -42.28
N ALA A 68 -13.91 -23.66 -41.56
CA ALA A 68 -14.75 -24.60 -40.81
C ALA A 68 -15.48 -25.56 -41.77
N ALA A 69 -16.01 -25.07 -42.89
CA ALA A 69 -16.62 -25.91 -43.93
C ALA A 69 -15.60 -26.89 -44.53
N LEU A 70 -14.42 -26.40 -44.94
CA LEU A 70 -13.34 -27.24 -45.49
C LEU A 70 -12.81 -28.28 -44.50
N SER A 71 -12.72 -27.94 -43.21
CA SER A 71 -12.27 -28.88 -42.18
C SER A 71 -13.33 -29.94 -41.86
N SER A 72 -14.62 -29.57 -41.86
CA SER A 72 -15.74 -30.51 -41.69
C SER A 72 -15.85 -31.49 -42.87
N GLU A 73 -15.54 -31.03 -44.08
CA GLU A 73 -15.52 -31.85 -45.29
C GLU A 73 -14.30 -32.78 -45.31
N SER A 74 -13.14 -32.31 -44.83
CA SER A 74 -11.94 -33.14 -44.63
C SER A 74 -12.11 -34.21 -43.55
N GLY A 75 -12.89 -33.96 -42.50
CA GLY A 75 -13.18 -34.94 -41.45
C GLY A 75 -14.02 -36.13 -41.93
N ARG A 76 -14.75 -35.99 -43.04
CA ARG A 76 -15.53 -37.06 -43.69
C ARG A 76 -14.73 -37.89 -44.70
N LEU A 77 -13.55 -37.43 -45.12
CA LEU A 77 -12.72 -38.07 -46.15
C LEU A 77 -11.31 -38.29 -45.60
N SER A 78 -11.06 -39.45 -44.98
CA SER A 78 -9.82 -39.82 -44.28
C SER A 78 -8.54 -39.87 -45.16
N GLY A 79 -8.59 -39.44 -46.42
CA GLY A 79 -7.44 -39.33 -47.34
C GLY A 79 -7.14 -37.92 -47.86
N PHE A 80 -7.86 -36.88 -47.44
CA PHE A 80 -7.91 -35.58 -48.12
C PHE A 80 -6.64 -34.71 -48.02
N MET A 81 -5.85 -34.84 -46.96
CA MET A 81 -4.64 -34.04 -46.72
C MET A 81 -3.31 -34.75 -47.06
N ALA A 82 -3.37 -36.03 -47.45
CA ALA A 82 -2.20 -36.88 -47.57
C ALA A 82 -1.45 -36.75 -48.92
N SER A 83 -2.08 -36.23 -49.98
CA SER A 83 -1.39 -36.00 -51.26
C SER A 83 -0.78 -34.59 -51.32
N LYS A 84 0.54 -34.53 -51.55
CA LYS A 84 1.23 -33.27 -51.89
C LYS A 84 0.64 -32.74 -53.19
N GLY A 85 -0.07 -31.60 -53.12
CA GLY A 85 -0.62 -30.90 -54.29
C GLY A 85 -2.13 -31.05 -54.52
N SER A 86 -2.92 -31.55 -53.57
CA SER A 86 -4.38 -31.58 -53.75
C SER A 86 -4.95 -30.14 -53.84
N PRO A 87 -5.89 -29.85 -54.76
CA PRO A 87 -6.51 -28.53 -54.89
C PRO A 87 -7.14 -28.02 -53.59
N ASN A 88 -7.65 -28.94 -52.76
CA ASN A 88 -8.29 -28.61 -51.49
C ASN A 88 -7.28 -28.30 -50.38
N LYS A 89 -6.11 -28.96 -50.37
CA LYS A 89 -4.99 -28.57 -49.49
C LYS A 89 -4.47 -27.18 -49.84
N MET A 90 -4.34 -26.89 -51.13
CA MET A 90 -3.91 -25.57 -51.61
C MET A 90 -4.94 -24.48 -51.24
N ARG A 91 -6.25 -24.75 -51.38
CA ARG A 91 -7.31 -23.84 -50.92
C ARG A 91 -7.28 -23.64 -49.40
N TYR A 92 -7.07 -24.69 -48.61
CA TYR A 92 -6.98 -24.59 -47.16
C TYR A 92 -5.77 -23.76 -46.71
N GLU A 93 -4.60 -24.00 -47.30
CA GLU A 93 -3.38 -23.23 -47.04
C GLU A 93 -3.53 -21.76 -47.45
N ASP A 94 -4.16 -21.47 -48.59
CA ASP A 94 -4.42 -20.11 -49.07
C ASP A 94 -5.41 -19.36 -48.16
N ARG A 95 -6.50 -20.01 -47.74
CA ARG A 95 -7.46 -19.44 -46.78
C ARG A 95 -6.84 -19.24 -45.40
N THR A 96 -5.94 -20.12 -44.96
CA THR A 96 -5.17 -19.95 -43.72
C THR A 96 -4.22 -18.75 -43.80
N ARG A 97 -3.53 -18.55 -44.94
CA ARG A 97 -2.69 -17.36 -45.16
C ARG A 97 -3.53 -16.08 -45.17
N ARG A 98 -4.71 -16.12 -45.82
CA ARG A 98 -5.64 -14.98 -45.83
C ARG A 98 -6.16 -14.66 -44.42
N LEU A 99 -6.50 -15.67 -43.61
CA LEU A 99 -6.92 -15.48 -42.23
C LEU A 99 -5.82 -14.83 -41.38
N ASN A 100 -4.57 -15.30 -41.52
CA ASN A 100 -3.43 -14.71 -40.82
C ASN A 100 -3.19 -13.25 -41.22
N PHE A 101 -3.29 -12.95 -42.52
CA PHE A 101 -3.19 -11.57 -43.04
C PHE A 101 -4.30 -10.66 -42.47
N LEU A 102 -5.57 -11.12 -42.50
CA LEU A 102 -6.70 -10.36 -41.95
C LEU A 102 -6.59 -10.16 -40.44
N THR A 103 -6.05 -11.16 -39.72
CA THR A 103 -5.78 -11.05 -38.29
C THR A 103 -4.73 -9.98 -38.01
N GLN A 104 -3.61 -10.00 -38.71
CA GLN A 104 -2.56 -8.98 -38.57
C GLN A 104 -3.07 -7.58 -38.96
N LYS A 105 -3.81 -7.46 -40.07
CA LYS A 105 -4.42 -6.20 -40.51
C LYS A 105 -5.42 -5.67 -39.49
N SER A 106 -6.20 -6.53 -38.83
CA SER A 106 -7.14 -6.12 -37.77
C SER A 106 -6.42 -5.57 -36.54
N VAL A 107 -5.28 -6.16 -36.16
CA VAL A 107 -4.43 -5.68 -35.05
C VAL A 107 -3.80 -4.34 -35.42
N GLU A 108 -3.29 -4.20 -36.64
CA GLU A 108 -2.72 -2.95 -37.13
C GLU A 108 -3.76 -1.82 -37.18
N LEU A 109 -4.96 -2.09 -37.71
CA LEU A 109 -6.06 -1.12 -37.75
C LEU A 109 -6.53 -0.74 -36.35
N ARG A 110 -6.64 -1.69 -35.40
CA ARG A 110 -6.95 -1.37 -34.00
C ARG A 110 -5.87 -0.51 -33.36
N SER A 111 -4.59 -0.80 -33.62
CA SER A 111 -3.46 0.01 -33.15
C SER A 111 -3.50 1.42 -33.73
N LYS A 112 -3.77 1.56 -35.04
CA LYS A 112 -3.95 2.86 -35.71
C LYS A 112 -5.17 3.60 -35.16
N ILE A 113 -6.30 2.95 -34.96
CA ILE A 113 -7.50 3.55 -34.36
C ILE A 113 -7.16 4.03 -32.95
N LEU A 114 -6.47 3.24 -32.12
CA LEU A 114 -6.05 3.67 -30.79
C LEU A 114 -5.12 4.87 -30.86
N GLN A 115 -4.08 4.84 -31.70
CA GLN A 115 -3.14 5.95 -31.91
C GLN A 115 -3.82 7.23 -32.42
N THR A 116 -4.87 7.07 -33.23
CA THR A 116 -5.60 8.21 -33.83
C THR A 116 -6.75 8.69 -32.93
N ALA A 117 -7.37 7.80 -32.15
CA ALA A 117 -8.35 8.13 -31.11
C ALA A 117 -7.68 8.75 -29.87
N THR A 118 -6.39 8.50 -29.67
CA THR A 118 -5.55 9.27 -28.73
C THR A 118 -5.15 10.64 -29.28
N ARG A 119 -5.56 11.02 -30.51
CA ARG A 119 -5.50 12.43 -30.91
C ARG A 119 -6.65 13.15 -30.21
N PRO A 120 -6.35 14.21 -29.44
CA PRO A 120 -7.36 14.92 -28.68
C PRO A 120 -8.40 15.52 -29.60
N THR A 121 -9.67 15.21 -29.33
CA THR A 121 -10.76 15.92 -29.98
C THR A 121 -10.81 17.34 -29.42
N VAL A 122 -11.19 18.31 -30.26
CA VAL A 122 -11.36 19.72 -29.84
C VAL A 122 -12.29 19.87 -28.63
N ALA A 123 -13.17 18.89 -28.41
CA ALA A 123 -14.08 18.82 -27.26
C ALA A 123 -13.37 18.68 -25.90
N GLU A 124 -12.13 18.16 -25.86
CA GLU A 124 -11.33 18.01 -24.64
C GLU A 124 -10.29 19.14 -24.48
N CYS A 125 -10.31 20.13 -25.38
CA CYS A 125 -9.33 21.22 -25.41
C CYS A 125 -9.94 22.51 -24.86
N LEU A 126 -9.21 23.19 -23.99
CA LEU A 126 -9.52 24.56 -23.61
C LEU A 126 -9.12 25.52 -24.74
N ARG A 127 -10.04 26.34 -25.21
CA ARG A 127 -9.72 27.50 -26.04
C ARG A 127 -9.47 28.71 -25.15
N THR A 128 -8.24 29.17 -25.10
CA THR A 128 -7.82 30.36 -24.33
C THR A 128 -8.29 31.66 -25.00
N ASP A 129 -8.33 32.76 -24.24
CA ASP A 129 -8.67 34.10 -24.76
C ASP A 129 -7.70 34.56 -25.87
N SER A 130 -6.46 34.06 -25.85
CA SER A 130 -5.45 34.33 -26.89
C SER A 130 -5.66 33.50 -28.17
N GLY A 131 -6.67 32.62 -28.20
CA GLY A 131 -7.00 31.77 -29.33
C GLY A 131 -6.20 30.47 -29.41
N ARG A 132 -5.33 30.17 -28.44
CA ARG A 132 -4.64 28.87 -28.35
C ARG A 132 -5.61 27.79 -27.87
N TYR A 133 -5.49 26.60 -28.44
CA TYR A 133 -6.12 25.40 -27.93
C TYR A 133 -5.09 24.64 -27.10
N VAL A 134 -5.42 24.38 -25.83
CA VAL A 134 -4.53 23.71 -24.90
C VAL A 134 -5.25 22.52 -24.27
N GLN A 135 -4.49 21.47 -23.97
CA GLN A 135 -4.99 20.30 -23.26
C GLN A 135 -4.01 19.90 -22.16
N ILE A 136 -4.56 19.45 -21.04
CA ILE A 136 -3.77 18.83 -19.97
C ILE A 136 -3.29 17.45 -20.43
N THR A 137 -1.97 17.24 -20.40
CA THR A 137 -1.35 15.96 -20.74
C THR A 137 -1.53 14.94 -19.60
N TYR A 138 -1.17 13.68 -19.83
CA TYR A 138 -1.09 12.70 -18.74
C TYR A 138 -0.18 13.17 -17.61
N ALA A 139 0.98 13.74 -17.93
CA ALA A 139 1.89 14.30 -16.92
C ALA A 139 1.25 15.44 -16.11
N GLY A 140 0.40 16.27 -16.74
CA GLY A 140 -0.35 17.30 -16.03
C GLY A 140 -1.41 16.72 -15.09
N ARG A 141 -2.13 15.67 -15.52
CA ARG A 141 -3.11 14.96 -14.67
C ARG A 141 -2.43 14.25 -13.50
N ASP A 142 -1.30 13.60 -13.75
CA ASP A 142 -0.51 12.94 -12.71
C ASP A 142 0.00 13.98 -11.69
N ALA A 143 0.56 15.10 -12.16
CA ALA A 143 0.99 16.20 -11.30
C ALA A 143 -0.16 16.76 -10.44
N MET A 144 -1.36 16.92 -11.00
CA MET A 144 -2.55 17.31 -10.23
C MET A 144 -2.88 16.28 -9.14
N GLN A 145 -2.85 14.99 -9.46
CA GLN A 145 -3.14 13.92 -8.51
C GLN A 145 -2.11 13.85 -7.38
N GLU A 146 -0.83 14.04 -7.69
CA GLU A 146 0.26 14.02 -6.70
C GLU A 146 0.26 15.26 -5.80
N LEU A 147 -0.06 16.44 -6.37
CA LEU A 147 -0.10 17.72 -5.65
C LEU A 147 -1.35 17.88 -4.80
N ALA A 148 -2.52 17.45 -5.27
CA ALA A 148 -3.80 17.64 -4.58
C ALA A 148 -3.77 17.28 -3.08
N PRO A 149 -3.35 16.07 -2.66
CA PRO A 149 -3.34 15.69 -1.25
C PRO A 149 -2.26 16.41 -0.42
N ARG A 150 -1.28 17.06 -1.06
CA ARG A 150 -0.10 17.65 -0.41
C ARG A 150 -0.10 19.18 -0.44
N LEU A 151 -1.04 19.78 -1.17
CA LEU A 151 -1.03 21.20 -1.51
C LEU A 151 -0.98 22.12 -0.29
N ALA A 152 -1.68 21.77 0.79
CA ALA A 152 -1.68 22.53 2.03
C ALA A 152 -0.28 22.66 2.67
N ARG A 153 0.60 21.68 2.42
CA ARG A 153 1.97 21.62 2.96
C ARG A 153 3.00 22.13 1.96
N VAL A 154 2.89 21.74 0.69
CA VAL A 154 3.91 22.00 -0.34
C VAL A 154 3.57 23.15 -1.27
N GLY A 155 2.44 23.82 -1.09
CA GLY A 155 1.95 24.84 -2.01
C GLY A 155 2.98 25.94 -2.33
N ASP A 156 3.76 26.37 -1.33
CA ASP A 156 4.82 27.37 -1.49
C ASP A 156 6.17 26.84 -1.96
N LEU A 157 6.33 25.51 -2.04
CA LEU A 157 7.56 24.84 -2.48
C LEU A 157 7.68 24.92 -4.01
N GLU A 158 8.92 25.04 -4.50
CA GLU A 158 9.20 24.90 -5.93
C GLU A 158 8.88 23.49 -6.41
N TYR A 159 8.19 23.38 -7.56
CA TYR A 159 7.75 22.08 -8.09
C TYR A 159 8.88 21.09 -8.31
N GLU A 160 10.04 21.56 -8.78
CA GLU A 160 11.22 20.71 -8.97
C GLU A 160 11.72 20.12 -7.65
N THR A 161 11.72 20.91 -6.58
CA THR A 161 12.07 20.43 -5.23
C THR A 161 11.03 19.43 -4.72
N PHE A 162 9.74 19.68 -4.96
CA PHE A 162 8.68 18.72 -4.63
C PHE A 162 8.87 17.38 -5.35
N MET A 163 9.11 17.39 -6.66
CA MET A 163 9.35 16.17 -7.43
C MET A 163 10.59 15.41 -6.94
N GLY A 164 11.68 16.13 -6.63
CA GLY A 164 12.86 15.51 -6.03
C GLY A 164 12.57 14.82 -4.69
N GLN A 165 11.67 15.38 -3.87
CA GLN A 165 11.19 14.73 -2.64
C GLN A 165 10.37 13.47 -2.95
N MET A 166 9.45 13.54 -3.92
CA MET A 166 8.63 12.39 -4.31
C MET A 166 9.48 11.24 -4.87
N ASP A 167 10.50 11.56 -5.66
CA ASP A 167 11.47 10.59 -6.18
C ASP A 167 12.27 9.94 -5.04
N ALA A 168 12.67 10.71 -4.03
CA ALA A 168 13.36 10.17 -2.86
C ALA A 168 12.46 9.20 -2.06
N VAL A 169 11.19 9.56 -1.84
CA VAL A 169 10.20 8.69 -1.19
C VAL A 169 10.01 7.39 -1.96
N SER A 170 9.79 7.50 -3.27
CA SER A 170 9.67 6.35 -4.18
C SER A 170 10.94 5.47 -4.14
N GLY A 171 12.12 6.09 -4.13
CA GLY A 171 13.41 5.44 -3.99
C GLY A 171 13.52 4.59 -2.72
N VAL A 172 13.07 5.11 -1.57
CA VAL A 172 13.05 4.36 -0.30
C VAL A 172 12.13 3.15 -0.39
N PHE A 173 10.92 3.30 -0.94
CA PHE A 173 9.99 2.17 -1.09
C PHE A 173 10.51 1.10 -2.06
N LYS A 174 11.17 1.52 -3.14
CA LYS A 174 11.85 0.64 -4.08
C LYS A 174 12.98 -0.14 -3.42
N GLU A 175 13.86 0.54 -2.69
CA GLU A 175 14.97 -0.10 -1.98
C GLU A 175 14.46 -1.15 -0.98
N ARG A 176 13.45 -0.78 -0.18
CA ARG A 176 12.77 -1.68 0.76
C ARG A 176 12.23 -2.92 0.07
N SER A 177 11.51 -2.74 -1.04
CA SER A 177 10.89 -3.84 -1.78
C SER A 177 11.93 -4.77 -2.40
N VAL A 178 13.01 -4.22 -2.98
CA VAL A 178 14.13 -5.00 -3.53
C VAL A 178 14.84 -5.78 -2.43
N ARG A 179 15.08 -5.15 -1.28
CA ARG A 179 15.73 -5.80 -0.14
C ARG A 179 14.86 -6.88 0.49
N ALA A 180 13.57 -6.64 0.65
CA ALA A 180 12.61 -7.64 1.09
C ALA A 180 12.66 -8.87 0.18
N LYS A 181 12.70 -8.67 -1.15
CA LYS A 181 12.87 -9.77 -2.10
C LYS A 181 14.18 -10.55 -1.89
N ALA A 182 15.27 -9.85 -1.60
CA ALA A 182 16.56 -10.49 -1.31
C ALA A 182 16.50 -11.33 -0.02
N ILE A 183 15.85 -10.81 1.04
CA ILE A 183 15.61 -11.54 2.30
C ILE A 183 14.72 -12.75 2.06
N LEU A 184 13.62 -12.59 1.33
CA LEU A 184 12.69 -13.67 0.99
C LEU A 184 13.41 -14.82 0.27
N LYS A 185 14.27 -14.50 -0.71
CA LYS A 185 15.08 -15.50 -1.43
C LYS A 185 15.96 -16.34 -0.49
N MET A 186 16.39 -15.77 0.64
CA MET A 186 17.14 -16.50 1.67
C MET A 186 16.21 -17.28 2.62
N LEU A 187 15.05 -16.72 2.99
CA LEU A 187 14.08 -17.34 3.90
C LEU A 187 13.36 -18.54 3.30
N SER A 188 12.85 -18.44 2.06
CA SER A 188 12.05 -19.49 1.42
C SER A 188 12.71 -20.88 1.44
N PRO A 189 13.99 -21.06 1.05
CA PRO A 189 14.62 -22.39 1.10
C PRO A 189 14.91 -22.89 2.52
N ARG A 190 15.02 -21.99 3.51
CA ARG A 190 15.30 -22.33 4.91
C ARG A 190 14.06 -22.81 5.66
N LEU A 191 12.90 -22.36 5.21
CA LEU A 191 11.61 -22.56 5.89
C LEU A 191 10.59 -23.22 4.95
N GLY A 192 10.99 -24.32 4.28
CA GLY A 192 10.22 -25.03 3.24
C GLY A 192 8.87 -25.64 3.66
N GLY A 193 8.34 -25.33 4.84
CA GLY A 193 7.00 -25.70 5.30
C GLY A 193 6.13 -24.49 5.71
N VAL A 194 6.59 -23.27 5.45
CA VAL A 194 5.86 -22.03 5.70
C VAL A 194 5.34 -21.49 4.37
N GLU A 195 4.09 -21.05 4.34
CA GLU A 195 3.52 -20.44 3.14
C GLU A 195 4.25 -19.13 2.81
N GLU A 196 4.59 -18.94 1.53
CA GLU A 196 5.45 -17.84 1.10
C GLU A 196 4.83 -16.46 1.39
N ILE A 197 3.50 -16.37 1.43
CA ILE A 197 2.75 -15.15 1.75
C ILE A 197 3.17 -14.55 3.10
N HIS A 198 3.33 -15.38 4.14
CA HIS A 198 3.80 -14.92 5.44
C HIS A 198 5.29 -14.55 5.42
N LEU A 199 6.10 -15.30 4.66
CA LEU A 199 7.53 -14.99 4.52
C LEU A 199 7.75 -13.65 3.80
N ARG A 200 6.87 -13.25 2.87
CA ARG A 200 6.90 -11.93 2.23
C ARG A 200 6.61 -10.82 3.24
N ALA A 201 5.59 -10.99 4.07
CA ALA A 201 5.27 -10.02 5.13
C ALA A 201 6.44 -9.84 6.10
N ALA A 202 7.05 -10.95 6.57
CA ALA A 202 8.23 -10.90 7.42
C ALA A 202 9.44 -10.25 6.72
N ALA A 203 9.68 -10.59 5.46
CA ALA A 203 10.78 -10.01 4.68
C ALA A 203 10.63 -8.49 4.48
N ILE A 204 9.39 -7.99 4.32
CA ILE A 204 9.10 -6.56 4.26
C ILE A 204 9.41 -5.89 5.59
N GLY A 205 8.99 -6.44 6.73
CA GLY A 205 9.27 -5.81 8.01
C GLY A 205 10.76 -5.82 8.40
N LEU A 206 11.47 -6.88 8.00
CA LEU A 206 12.92 -6.98 8.19
C LEU A 206 13.74 -6.16 7.18
N SER A 207 13.13 -5.64 6.11
CA SER A 207 13.83 -4.89 5.06
C SER A 207 14.45 -3.57 5.55
N GLY A 208 14.03 -3.07 6.71
CA GLY A 208 14.60 -1.86 7.31
C GLY A 208 15.97 -2.05 7.97
N ILE A 209 16.31 -3.30 8.30
CA ILE A 209 17.50 -3.60 9.11
C ILE A 209 18.74 -3.50 8.24
N ALA A 210 19.66 -2.60 8.57
CA ALA A 210 20.92 -2.33 7.87
C ALA A 210 21.99 -3.44 8.00
N LYS A 211 21.60 -4.70 7.80
CA LYS A 211 22.45 -5.90 7.77
C LYS A 211 22.29 -6.64 6.45
N ASN A 212 23.22 -7.52 6.09
CA ASN A 212 23.08 -8.27 4.85
C ASN A 212 21.88 -9.24 4.93
N ALA A 213 21.27 -9.55 3.79
CA ALA A 213 20.04 -10.35 3.75
C ALA A 213 20.21 -11.76 4.36
N ASN A 214 21.42 -12.32 4.28
CA ASN A 214 21.75 -13.63 4.81
C ASN A 214 21.75 -13.66 6.35
N GLU A 215 22.35 -12.64 6.98
CA GLU A 215 22.36 -12.41 8.43
C GLU A 215 20.95 -12.21 8.97
N VAL A 216 20.17 -11.36 8.30
CA VAL A 216 18.77 -11.09 8.64
C VAL A 216 17.95 -12.38 8.60
N ALA A 217 18.07 -13.14 7.51
CA ALA A 217 17.36 -14.41 7.35
C ALA A 217 17.82 -15.47 8.35
N ALA A 218 19.11 -15.50 8.73
CA ALA A 218 19.63 -16.44 9.71
C ALA A 218 19.13 -16.13 11.13
N CYS A 219 19.08 -14.85 11.48
CA CYS A 219 18.53 -14.39 12.76
C CYS A 219 17.04 -14.74 12.88
N PHE A 220 16.25 -14.42 11.84
CA PHE A 220 14.84 -14.80 11.78
C PHE A 220 14.65 -16.31 11.88
N GLU A 221 15.39 -17.10 11.09
CA GLU A 221 15.30 -18.57 11.10
C GLU A 221 15.60 -19.15 12.49
N ARG A 222 16.61 -18.60 13.19
CA ARG A 222 16.95 -19.03 14.54
C ARG A 222 15.78 -18.82 15.50
N TYR A 223 15.17 -17.63 15.52
CA TYR A 223 14.00 -17.38 16.37
C TYR A 223 12.78 -18.20 15.94
N PHE A 224 12.52 -18.33 14.65
CA PHE A 224 11.45 -19.15 14.12
C PHE A 224 11.57 -20.61 14.57
N LYS A 225 12.75 -21.22 14.44
CA LYS A 225 13.02 -22.58 14.92
C LYS A 225 12.93 -22.66 16.44
N ALA A 226 13.45 -21.67 17.16
CA ALA A 226 13.44 -21.64 18.61
C ALA A 226 12.02 -21.49 19.17
N LEU A 227 11.11 -20.83 18.44
CA LEU A 227 9.69 -20.68 18.76
C LEU A 227 8.82 -21.83 18.21
N SER A 228 9.32 -22.63 17.27
CA SER A 228 8.58 -23.74 16.66
C SER A 228 8.16 -24.79 17.70
N GLY A 229 6.96 -25.35 17.51
CA GLY A 229 6.29 -26.26 18.45
C GLY A 229 4.78 -26.33 18.17
N ASN A 230 3.95 -26.52 19.21
CA ASN A 230 2.47 -26.59 19.13
C ASN A 230 1.79 -25.21 18.90
N LEU A 231 2.50 -24.24 18.32
CA LEU A 231 2.00 -22.88 18.09
C LEU A 231 1.50 -22.72 16.65
N HIS A 232 0.59 -21.75 16.43
CA HIS A 232 0.16 -21.40 15.08
C HIS A 232 1.33 -20.76 14.33
N LYS A 233 1.52 -21.11 13.05
CA LYS A 233 2.67 -20.66 12.25
C LYS A 233 2.75 -19.14 12.15
N GLU A 234 1.61 -18.47 11.96
CA GLU A 234 1.51 -17.00 11.90
C GLU A 234 2.07 -16.33 13.16
N ASN A 235 1.67 -16.80 14.35
CA ASN A 235 2.17 -16.25 15.62
C ASN A 235 3.68 -16.46 15.78
N ILE A 236 4.20 -17.60 15.30
CA ILE A 236 5.65 -17.86 15.30
C ILE A 236 6.37 -16.86 14.39
N ILE A 237 5.80 -16.55 13.22
CA ILE A 237 6.39 -15.63 12.24
C ILE A 237 6.44 -14.21 12.79
N ILE A 238 5.33 -13.73 13.33
CA ILE A 238 5.24 -12.39 13.94
C ILE A 238 6.24 -12.25 15.09
N ALA A 239 6.28 -13.24 15.99
CA ALA A 239 7.22 -13.24 17.10
C ALA A 239 8.67 -13.32 16.61
N ALA A 240 8.99 -14.21 15.65
CA ALA A 240 10.32 -14.34 15.10
C ALA A 240 10.79 -13.06 14.38
N GLU A 241 9.89 -12.39 13.64
CA GLU A 241 10.15 -11.10 13.00
C GLU A 241 10.50 -10.04 14.05
N THR A 242 9.70 -9.95 15.11
CA THR A 242 9.87 -8.96 16.19
C THR A 242 11.18 -9.17 16.94
N LEU A 243 11.47 -10.41 17.36
CA LEU A 243 12.71 -10.74 18.08
C LEU A 243 13.95 -10.53 17.19
N ALA A 244 13.87 -10.91 15.91
CA ALA A 244 14.95 -10.69 14.97
C ALA A 244 15.19 -9.19 14.74
N MET A 245 14.13 -8.40 14.57
CA MET A 245 14.22 -6.95 14.42
C MET A 245 14.95 -6.32 15.60
N LEU A 246 14.62 -6.72 16.84
CA LEU A 246 15.21 -6.15 18.04
C LEU A 246 16.68 -6.49 18.22
N GLU A 247 17.05 -7.76 18.05
CA GLU A 247 18.45 -8.17 18.13
C GLU A 247 19.28 -7.47 17.04
N LEU A 248 18.78 -7.43 15.81
CA LEU A 248 19.52 -6.83 14.70
C LEU A 248 19.60 -5.30 14.79
N SER A 249 18.72 -4.68 15.59
CA SER A 249 18.77 -3.27 15.98
C SER A 249 19.74 -2.98 17.14
N GLY A 250 20.48 -3.99 17.64
CA GLY A 250 21.54 -3.82 18.63
C GLY A 250 21.16 -4.17 20.06
N ASN A 251 19.97 -4.73 20.29
CA ASN A 251 19.61 -5.28 21.59
C ASN A 251 20.32 -6.62 21.83
N PRO A 252 20.60 -6.99 23.09
CA PRO A 252 21.16 -8.29 23.40
C PRO A 252 20.27 -9.43 22.87
N PRO A 253 20.87 -10.54 22.41
CA PRO A 253 20.11 -11.69 21.95
C PRO A 253 19.29 -12.29 23.10
N ILE A 254 18.05 -12.66 22.79
CA ILE A 254 17.11 -13.20 23.78
C ILE A 254 17.47 -14.67 24.05
N GLY A 255 17.68 -14.99 25.32
CA GLY A 255 18.23 -16.28 25.75
C GLY A 255 17.21 -17.42 25.67
N PRO A 256 17.65 -18.70 25.70
CA PRO A 256 16.75 -19.86 25.64
C PRO A 256 15.70 -19.89 26.75
N GLY A 257 16.02 -19.42 27.95
CA GLY A 257 15.07 -19.34 29.07
C GLY A 257 13.95 -18.33 28.83
N GLU A 258 14.28 -17.17 28.26
CA GLU A 258 13.30 -16.15 27.87
C GLU A 258 12.44 -16.63 26.70
N ILE A 259 13.05 -17.31 25.71
CA ILE A 259 12.31 -17.94 24.61
C ILE A 259 11.36 -19.01 25.12
N SER A 260 11.76 -19.82 26.12
CA SER A 260 10.86 -20.80 26.76
C SER A 260 9.69 -20.12 27.45
N ALA A 261 9.96 -19.05 28.23
CA ALA A 261 8.90 -18.26 28.86
C ALA A 261 7.95 -17.63 27.83
N ILE A 262 8.47 -17.16 26.69
CA ILE A 262 7.67 -16.69 25.56
C ILE A 262 6.82 -17.83 25.01
N LYS A 263 7.40 -19.01 24.73
CA LYS A 263 6.67 -20.19 24.22
C LYS A 263 5.54 -20.62 25.14
N ASP A 264 5.82 -20.71 26.44
CA ASP A 264 4.84 -21.12 27.45
C ASP A 264 3.68 -20.12 27.50
N LYS A 265 3.96 -18.82 27.40
CA LYS A 265 2.94 -17.77 27.32
C LYS A 265 2.10 -17.85 26.03
N ILE A 266 2.69 -18.12 24.85
CA ILE A 266 1.92 -18.32 23.60
C ILE A 266 1.05 -19.59 23.70
N TYR A 267 1.60 -20.67 24.29
CA TYR A 267 0.93 -21.95 24.41
C TYR A 267 -0.26 -21.89 25.38
N CYS A 268 -0.05 -21.36 26.60
CA CYS A 268 -1.10 -21.17 27.60
C CYS A 268 -2.26 -20.36 27.04
N ALA A 269 -1.95 -19.28 26.31
CA ALA A 269 -2.98 -18.44 25.75
C ALA A 269 -3.80 -19.13 24.64
N ARG A 270 -3.26 -20.13 23.93
CA ARG A 270 -3.99 -20.87 22.88
C ARG A 270 -5.02 -21.85 23.43
N TYR A 271 -4.73 -22.47 24.59
CA TYR A 271 -5.53 -23.58 25.12
C TYR A 271 -6.43 -23.21 26.30
N GLY A 272 -6.46 -21.94 26.71
CA GLY A 272 -7.36 -21.47 27.76
C GLY A 272 -7.13 -22.15 29.11
N ILE A 273 -5.91 -22.62 29.37
CA ILE A 273 -5.57 -23.42 30.56
C ILE A 273 -5.47 -22.54 31.82
N TYR A 274 -5.42 -21.22 31.66
CA TYR A 274 -5.74 -20.26 32.72
C TYR A 274 -7.20 -19.82 32.57
N ASP A 275 -8.02 -20.28 33.50
CA ASP A 275 -9.30 -19.66 33.83
C ASP A 275 -8.96 -18.27 34.40
N GLU A 276 -9.59 -17.23 33.84
CA GLU A 276 -9.34 -15.80 34.09
C GLU A 276 -8.04 -15.21 33.46
N SER A 277 -8.18 -14.23 32.53
CA SER A 277 -7.11 -13.38 31.90
C SER A 277 -6.36 -13.84 30.61
N ASN A 278 -7.05 -14.50 29.67
CA ASN A 278 -6.47 -15.08 28.43
C ASN A 278 -6.04 -14.13 27.30
N SER A 279 -6.26 -12.83 27.41
CA SER A 279 -5.90 -11.84 26.37
C SER A 279 -4.66 -11.01 26.71
N VAL A 280 -4.24 -11.07 27.97
CA VAL A 280 -3.21 -10.19 28.54
C VAL A 280 -1.80 -10.76 28.31
N GLU A 281 -1.62 -12.08 28.33
CA GLU A 281 -0.30 -12.72 28.16
C GLU A 281 0.20 -12.78 26.70
N ARG A 282 -0.71 -12.83 25.71
CA ARG A 282 -0.36 -12.85 24.27
C ARG A 282 0.26 -11.53 23.80
N ALA A 283 -0.22 -10.44 24.36
CA ALA A 283 0.26 -9.09 24.15
C ALA A 283 1.58 -8.81 24.88
N THR A 284 1.78 -9.46 26.03
CA THR A 284 2.98 -9.24 26.85
C THR A 284 4.26 -9.60 26.09
N ILE A 285 4.24 -10.61 25.21
CA ILE A 285 5.42 -11.03 24.41
C ILE A 285 5.89 -9.94 23.44
N ILE A 286 4.96 -9.14 22.92
CA ILE A 286 5.23 -8.06 21.98
C ILE A 286 5.76 -6.82 22.71
N ILE A 287 5.33 -6.66 23.96
CA ILE A 287 5.64 -5.54 24.82
C ILE A 287 6.93 -5.77 25.63
N TYR A 288 7.27 -7.02 25.95
CA TYR A 288 8.47 -7.44 26.69
C TYR A 288 9.79 -6.98 26.06
N SER A 289 9.74 -6.55 24.81
CA SER A 289 10.89 -6.40 23.96
C SER A 289 11.10 -4.96 23.48
N SER A 290 10.23 -4.02 23.88
CA SER A 290 10.22 -2.63 23.34
C SER A 290 10.27 -1.50 24.37
N ALA A 291 9.91 -1.74 25.63
CA ALA A 291 9.95 -0.71 26.67
C ALA A 291 10.71 -1.25 27.89
N GLY A 292 11.74 -0.54 28.36
CA GLY A 292 12.49 -0.86 29.58
C GLY A 292 11.68 -0.75 30.88
N GLY A 293 10.36 -0.98 30.84
CA GLY A 293 9.48 -1.09 31.99
C GLY A 293 9.42 -2.52 32.51
N SER A 294 9.13 -2.67 33.81
CA SER A 294 8.86 -3.98 34.41
C SER A 294 7.58 -4.54 33.78
N ALA A 295 7.69 -5.68 33.09
CA ALA A 295 6.56 -6.34 32.45
C ALA A 295 5.39 -6.62 33.41
N ASP A 296 5.65 -6.73 34.71
CA ASP A 296 4.64 -6.89 35.75
C ASP A 296 3.75 -5.64 35.90
N VAL A 297 4.24 -4.46 35.54
CA VAL A 297 3.45 -3.22 35.53
C VAL A 297 2.45 -3.25 34.37
N ILE A 298 2.93 -3.58 33.17
CA ILE A 298 2.11 -3.65 31.95
C ILE A 298 1.05 -4.74 32.10
N LEU A 299 1.43 -5.92 32.61
CA LEU A 299 0.51 -7.02 32.88
C LEU A 299 -0.60 -6.60 33.84
N ARG A 300 -0.27 -5.89 34.93
CA ARG A 300 -1.26 -5.37 35.89
C ARG A 300 -2.25 -4.40 35.25
N HIS A 301 -1.77 -3.46 34.42
CA HIS A 301 -2.64 -2.51 33.73
C HIS A 301 -3.57 -3.21 32.73
N MET A 302 -3.05 -4.17 31.98
CA MET A 302 -3.83 -4.95 31.04
C MET A 302 -4.92 -5.79 31.73
N THR A 303 -4.62 -6.42 32.86
CA THR A 303 -5.61 -7.15 33.65
C THR A 303 -6.68 -6.21 34.19
N ALA A 304 -6.30 -5.02 34.69
CA ALA A 304 -7.25 -4.02 35.15
C ALA A 304 -8.19 -3.56 34.01
N LEU A 305 -7.64 -3.31 32.81
CA LEU A 305 -8.42 -2.93 31.63
C LEU A 305 -9.40 -4.02 31.18
N ASP A 306 -8.96 -5.29 31.14
CA ASP A 306 -9.85 -6.40 30.78
C ASP A 306 -10.97 -6.59 31.81
N MET A 307 -10.69 -6.40 33.11
CA MET A 307 -11.72 -6.42 34.14
C MET A 307 -12.76 -5.28 33.97
N LEU A 308 -12.32 -4.07 33.60
CA LEU A 308 -13.20 -2.91 33.42
C LEU A 308 -14.13 -3.02 32.20
N ARG A 309 -13.68 -3.70 31.13
CA ARG A 309 -14.40 -3.74 29.84
C ARG A 309 -14.86 -5.12 29.40
N ARG A 310 -14.52 -6.17 30.16
CA ARG A 310 -14.84 -7.60 29.98
C ARG A 310 -14.64 -8.11 28.55
N ASN A 311 -13.61 -8.94 28.36
CA ASN A 311 -13.32 -9.67 27.12
C ASN A 311 -12.79 -8.78 25.97
N ILE A 312 -11.95 -7.78 26.23
CA ILE A 312 -11.38 -6.99 25.12
C ILE A 312 -10.49 -7.89 24.24
N ALA A 313 -10.47 -7.65 22.92
CA ALA A 313 -9.54 -8.33 22.03
C ALA A 313 -8.08 -8.19 22.47
N VAL A 314 -7.31 -9.26 22.27
CA VAL A 314 -5.90 -9.39 22.67
C VAL A 314 -5.03 -8.23 22.19
N ALA A 315 -5.11 -7.92 20.90
CA ALA A 315 -4.30 -6.87 20.28
C ALA A 315 -4.64 -5.48 20.84
N ALA A 316 -5.93 -5.26 21.12
CA ALA A 316 -6.41 -4.03 21.73
C ALA A 316 -5.87 -3.85 23.16
N LEU A 317 -5.90 -4.91 23.98
CA LEU A 317 -5.33 -4.87 25.34
C LEU A 317 -3.83 -4.58 25.34
N ALA A 318 -3.08 -5.09 24.36
CA ALA A 318 -1.66 -4.81 24.22
C ALA A 318 -1.39 -3.32 24.08
N VAL A 319 -2.12 -2.69 23.16
CA VAL A 319 -2.01 -1.27 22.85
C VAL A 319 -2.39 -0.44 24.08
N LEU A 320 -3.52 -0.74 24.72
CA LEU A 320 -4.00 0.01 25.88
C LEU A 320 -3.11 -0.17 27.13
N GLY A 321 -2.50 -1.35 27.30
CA GLY A 321 -1.58 -1.63 28.40
C GLY A 321 -0.28 -0.84 28.31
N LEU A 322 0.21 -0.60 27.08
CA LEU A 322 1.36 0.28 26.82
C LEU A 322 1.05 1.72 27.22
N GLU A 323 -0.12 2.24 26.84
CA GLU A 323 -0.56 3.60 27.19
C GLU A 323 -0.63 3.81 28.71
N CYS A 324 -1.20 2.84 29.45
CA CYS A 324 -1.24 2.92 30.92
C CYS A 324 0.18 2.94 31.54
N ALA A 325 1.13 2.23 30.93
CA ALA A 325 2.51 2.20 31.40
C ALA A 325 3.26 3.52 31.16
N GLU A 326 2.74 4.41 30.32
CA GLU A 326 3.25 5.78 30.12
C GLU A 326 2.70 6.78 31.15
N GLY A 327 1.86 6.35 32.09
CA GLY A 327 1.48 7.11 33.28
C GLY A 327 -0.02 7.40 33.42
N GLU A 328 -0.84 6.95 32.48
CA GLU A 328 -2.31 7.08 32.56
C GLU A 328 -2.96 5.97 33.39
N THR A 329 -4.09 6.28 34.03
CA THR A 329 -4.83 5.28 34.80
C THR A 329 -5.66 4.36 33.87
N PRO A 330 -5.86 3.08 34.22
CA PRO A 330 -6.72 2.17 33.47
C PRO A 330 -8.14 2.71 33.22
N GLU A 331 -8.68 3.49 34.16
CA GLU A 331 -10.00 4.11 34.06
C GLU A 331 -10.06 5.19 32.97
N GLU A 332 -9.05 6.06 32.89
CA GLU A 332 -8.95 7.11 31.86
C GLU A 332 -8.83 6.48 30.47
N VAL A 333 -7.94 5.50 30.33
CA VAL A 333 -7.73 4.76 29.08
C VAL A 333 -9.00 4.00 28.66
N SER A 334 -9.69 3.34 29.61
CA SER A 334 -10.94 2.63 29.35
C SER A 334 -12.11 3.56 28.96
N ALA A 335 -12.14 4.77 29.51
CA ALA A 335 -13.13 5.78 29.15
C ALA A 335 -12.90 6.28 27.70
N ARG A 336 -11.65 6.60 27.33
CA ARG A 336 -11.30 6.97 25.93
C ARG A 336 -11.59 5.84 24.95
N PHE A 337 -11.19 4.62 25.28
CA PHE A 337 -11.47 3.42 24.50
C PHE A 337 -12.96 3.25 24.23
N GLY A 338 -13.79 3.48 25.25
CA GLY A 338 -15.24 3.49 25.12
C GLY A 338 -15.80 4.47 24.11
N LYS A 339 -15.27 5.69 24.10
CA LYS A 339 -15.71 6.73 23.16
C LYS A 339 -15.41 6.33 21.72
N PHE A 340 -14.20 5.80 21.45
CA PHE A 340 -13.83 5.36 20.11
C PHE A 340 -14.59 4.11 19.65
N LEU A 341 -14.93 3.18 20.55
CA LEU A 341 -15.86 2.10 20.22
C LEU A 341 -17.20 2.66 19.73
N GLY A 342 -17.75 3.67 20.42
CA GLY A 342 -18.98 4.33 19.99
C GLY A 342 -18.87 4.99 18.60
N VAL A 343 -17.73 5.58 18.27
CA VAL A 343 -17.47 6.14 16.93
C VAL A 343 -17.46 5.06 15.86
N ILE A 344 -16.80 3.92 16.14
CA ILE A 344 -16.69 2.79 15.20
C ILE A 344 -18.04 2.12 14.98
N ASP A 345 -18.84 1.99 16.04
CA ASP A 345 -20.20 1.44 16.00
C ASP A 345 -21.15 2.35 15.22
N ALA A 346 -21.05 3.66 15.40
CA ALA A 346 -21.87 4.65 14.70
C ALA A 346 -21.63 4.69 13.17
N CYS A 347 -20.64 3.97 12.66
CA CYS A 347 -20.38 3.82 11.23
C CYS A 347 -21.11 2.58 10.59
N ASP A 348 -22.04 1.92 11.32
CA ASP A 348 -23.01 0.82 10.97
C ASP A 348 -23.16 0.45 9.47
N THR A 349 -23.08 -0.81 8.96
CA THR A 349 -24.02 -1.97 9.19
C THR A 349 -23.44 -3.37 8.84
N GLY A 350 -22.64 -4.02 9.68
CA GLY A 350 -22.26 -5.43 9.43
C GLY A 350 -21.67 -6.13 10.64
N GLU A 351 -21.63 -7.46 10.63
CA GLU A 351 -20.91 -8.27 11.63
C GLU A 351 -19.41 -7.94 11.57
N ALA A 352 -19.02 -6.83 12.19
CA ALA A 352 -17.63 -6.46 12.36
C ALA A 352 -16.98 -7.54 13.23
N ASN A 353 -15.90 -8.12 12.74
CA ASN A 353 -15.05 -8.99 13.55
C ASN A 353 -14.65 -8.20 14.81
N ARG A 354 -15.13 -8.65 15.98
CA ARG A 354 -14.90 -7.99 17.27
C ARG A 354 -13.42 -7.66 17.48
N ALA A 355 -12.52 -8.55 17.06
CA ALA A 355 -11.09 -8.31 17.19
C ALA A 355 -10.60 -7.11 16.37
N ASN A 356 -11.13 -6.94 15.15
CA ASN A 356 -10.81 -5.81 14.28
C ASN A 356 -11.32 -4.48 14.87
N ARG A 357 -12.56 -4.48 15.34
CA ARG A 357 -13.22 -3.33 15.99
C ARG A 357 -12.49 -2.90 17.26
N ASP A 358 -12.27 -3.83 18.18
CA ASP A 358 -11.63 -3.52 19.47
C ASP A 358 -10.20 -3.02 19.23
N THR A 359 -9.49 -3.60 18.25
CA THR A 359 -8.13 -3.15 17.93
C THR A 359 -8.13 -1.75 17.31
N ALA A 360 -9.05 -1.46 16.40
CA ALA A 360 -9.22 -0.11 15.86
C ALA A 360 -9.44 0.92 16.97
N ALA A 361 -10.34 0.64 17.92
CA ALA A 361 -10.60 1.53 19.05
C ALA A 361 -9.35 1.73 19.92
N ALA A 362 -8.59 0.66 20.18
CA ALA A 362 -7.36 0.75 20.96
C ALA A 362 -6.28 1.59 20.25
N LEU A 363 -6.13 1.42 18.94
CA LEU A 363 -5.19 2.21 18.13
C LEU A 363 -5.54 3.71 18.17
N LEU A 364 -6.83 4.05 18.06
CA LEU A 364 -7.28 5.44 18.19
C LEU A 364 -7.07 5.98 19.61
N THR A 365 -7.24 5.14 20.63
CA THR A 365 -7.05 5.50 22.05
C THR A 365 -5.61 5.79 22.41
N ALA A 366 -4.66 5.12 21.73
CA ALA A 366 -3.23 5.28 21.91
C ALA A 366 -2.63 6.45 21.10
N SER A 367 -3.47 7.19 20.38
CA SER A 367 -3.03 8.37 19.66
C SER A 367 -3.10 9.61 20.54
N GLU A 368 -2.05 10.43 20.49
CA GLU A 368 -1.99 11.74 21.16
C GLU A 368 -2.88 12.82 20.47
N MET A 369 -3.51 12.49 19.33
CA MET A 369 -4.34 13.44 18.61
C MET A 369 -5.67 13.71 19.33
N ASP A 370 -6.26 14.88 19.07
CA ASP A 370 -7.57 15.23 19.58
C ASP A 370 -8.65 14.23 19.13
N PHE A 371 -9.62 13.98 20.02
CA PHE A 371 -10.68 13.00 19.80
C PHE A 371 -11.53 13.31 18.57
N ASP A 372 -11.97 14.56 18.40
CA ASP A 372 -12.86 14.92 17.30
C ASP A 372 -12.13 14.81 15.95
N LEU A 373 -10.86 15.22 15.93
CA LEU A 373 -9.99 15.06 14.76
C LEU A 373 -9.80 13.58 14.41
N LEU A 374 -9.48 12.72 15.38
CA LEU A 374 -9.31 11.27 15.15
C LEU A 374 -10.60 10.61 14.67
N ALA A 375 -11.75 10.96 15.27
CA ALA A 375 -13.04 10.42 14.87
C ALA A 375 -13.38 10.80 13.41
N GLN A 376 -13.16 12.06 13.04
CA GLN A 376 -13.35 12.52 11.66
C GLN A 376 -12.42 11.79 10.70
N ARG A 377 -11.14 11.66 11.06
CA ARG A 377 -10.14 10.97 10.24
C ARG A 377 -10.44 9.48 10.08
N PHE A 378 -10.80 8.80 11.16
CA PHE A 378 -11.22 7.41 11.13
C PHE A 378 -12.42 7.21 10.21
N LYS A 379 -13.45 8.05 10.33
CA LYS A 379 -14.63 7.97 9.47
C LYS A 379 -14.27 8.15 7.99
N ALA A 380 -13.42 9.12 7.66
CA ALA A 380 -12.95 9.33 6.30
C ALA A 380 -12.15 8.13 5.77
N ALA A 381 -11.23 7.58 6.57
CA ALA A 381 -10.44 6.40 6.21
C ALA A 381 -11.33 5.15 6.04
N SER A 382 -12.32 4.94 6.91
CA SER A 382 -13.27 3.82 6.83
C SER A 382 -14.09 3.89 5.54
N ILE A 383 -14.70 5.06 5.25
CA ILE A 383 -15.48 5.26 4.02
C ILE A 383 -14.64 4.99 2.77
N LEU A 384 -13.36 5.36 2.80
CA LEU A 384 -12.46 5.09 1.68
C LEU A 384 -12.16 3.59 1.57
N MET A 385 -11.85 2.91 2.66
CA MET A 385 -11.59 1.46 2.66
C MET A 385 -12.78 0.65 2.17
N ASP A 386 -14.00 1.03 2.57
CA ASP A 386 -15.23 0.33 2.18
C ASP A 386 -15.50 0.40 0.67
N LYS A 387 -14.92 1.38 -0.05
CA LYS A 387 -15.00 1.45 -1.51
C LYS A 387 -14.14 0.41 -2.22
N PHE A 388 -13.03 0.00 -1.58
CA PHE A 388 -12.03 -0.89 -2.20
C PHE A 388 -12.16 -2.34 -1.76
N PHE A 389 -12.76 -2.59 -0.59
CA PHE A 389 -12.81 -3.91 0.01
C PHE A 389 -14.24 -4.30 0.39
N LEU A 390 -14.63 -5.52 0.04
CA LEU A 390 -15.93 -6.10 0.42
C LEU A 390 -16.05 -6.37 1.92
N THR A 391 -14.94 -6.34 2.66
CA THR A 391 -14.91 -6.53 4.10
C THR A 391 -14.33 -5.32 4.81
N ARG A 392 -14.98 -4.90 5.89
CA ARG A 392 -14.51 -3.80 6.75
C ARG A 392 -13.10 -4.09 7.28
N LEU A 393 -12.24 -3.10 7.11
CA LEU A 393 -10.86 -3.09 7.60
C LEU A 393 -10.69 -1.99 8.66
N ASP A 394 -11.49 -2.03 9.73
CA ASP A 394 -11.50 -1.00 10.78
C ASP A 394 -10.12 -0.73 11.37
N ALA A 395 -9.35 -1.78 11.66
CA ALA A 395 -8.00 -1.59 12.16
C ALA A 395 -7.12 -0.89 11.13
N ALA A 396 -7.22 -1.23 9.83
CA ALA A 396 -6.50 -0.53 8.76
C ALA A 396 -6.89 0.95 8.67
N ALA A 397 -8.20 1.24 8.75
CA ALA A 397 -8.71 2.60 8.78
C ALA A 397 -8.19 3.37 10.00
N ALA A 398 -8.14 2.74 11.18
CA ALA A 398 -7.53 3.31 12.37
C ALA A 398 -6.02 3.51 12.22
N MET A 399 -5.29 2.57 11.59
CA MET A 399 -3.85 2.75 11.31
C MET A 399 -3.60 4.00 10.47
N ILE A 400 -4.41 4.21 9.42
CA ILE A 400 -4.33 5.40 8.57
C ILE A 400 -4.76 6.67 9.34
N ALA A 401 -5.82 6.57 10.14
CA ALA A 401 -6.36 7.71 10.87
C ALA A 401 -5.34 8.30 11.85
N VAL A 402 -4.56 7.46 12.54
CA VAL A 402 -3.56 7.94 13.51
C VAL A 402 -2.26 8.43 12.89
N MET A 403 -2.04 8.18 11.59
CA MET A 403 -0.89 8.77 10.90
C MET A 403 -1.08 10.28 10.83
N ARG A 404 -0.05 11.07 11.17
CA ARG A 404 -0.16 12.54 11.24
C ARG A 404 -0.40 13.24 9.90
N GLN A 405 -0.18 12.56 8.78
CA GLN A 405 -0.35 13.11 7.44
C GLN A 405 -1.82 13.26 7.05
N ASP A 406 -2.12 14.01 6.00
CA ASP A 406 -3.46 13.95 5.41
C ASP A 406 -3.78 12.50 4.97
N ILE A 407 -5.06 12.12 5.03
CA ILE A 407 -5.48 10.76 4.65
C ILE A 407 -5.20 10.52 3.17
N GLY A 408 -5.42 11.52 2.31
CA GLY A 408 -5.10 11.45 0.89
C GLY A 408 -3.60 11.25 0.65
N GLU A 409 -2.75 11.98 1.39
CA GLU A 409 -1.29 11.83 1.29
C GLU A 409 -0.84 10.45 1.78
N THR A 410 -1.43 9.95 2.86
CA THR A 410 -1.16 8.60 3.40
C THR A 410 -1.52 7.52 2.38
N LEU A 411 -2.71 7.61 1.77
CA LEU A 411 -3.16 6.66 0.78
C LEU A 411 -2.31 6.69 -0.49
N ASP A 412 -1.88 7.86 -0.93
CA ASP A 412 -0.99 7.97 -2.08
C ASP A 412 0.41 7.39 -1.77
N ASN A 413 0.93 7.60 -0.56
CA ASN A 413 2.16 6.94 -0.12
C ASN A 413 2.00 5.40 -0.08
N ILE A 414 0.85 4.88 0.36
CA ILE A 414 0.54 3.45 0.30
C ILE A 414 0.47 2.97 -1.16
N ARG A 415 -0.17 3.72 -2.06
CA ARG A 415 -0.25 3.41 -3.50
C ARG A 415 1.15 3.33 -4.12
N MET A 416 2.03 4.27 -3.82
CA MET A 416 3.42 4.27 -4.27
C MET A 416 4.16 3.02 -3.74
N ALA A 417 4.05 2.74 -2.44
CA ALA A 417 4.69 1.57 -1.83
C ALA A 417 4.15 0.24 -2.41
N SER A 418 2.84 0.11 -2.57
CA SER A 418 2.20 -1.05 -3.22
C SER A 418 2.63 -1.21 -4.68
N SER A 419 2.86 -0.11 -5.40
CA SER A 419 3.41 -0.18 -6.77
C SER A 419 4.82 -0.78 -6.79
N GLU A 420 5.67 -0.41 -5.82
CA GLU A 420 7.02 -0.97 -5.70
C GLU A 420 7.03 -2.43 -5.23
N VAL A 421 6.11 -2.84 -4.35
CA VAL A 421 5.88 -4.25 -3.98
C VAL A 421 5.54 -5.07 -5.22
N MET A 422 4.61 -4.57 -6.06
CA MET A 422 4.21 -5.23 -7.29
C MET A 422 5.37 -5.31 -8.31
N ARG A 423 6.12 -4.21 -8.51
CA ARG A 423 7.32 -4.19 -9.39
C ARG A 423 8.39 -5.18 -8.91
N ALA A 424 8.57 -5.31 -7.60
CA ALA A 424 9.46 -6.29 -7.01
C ALA A 424 8.93 -7.74 -7.11
N LYS A 425 7.68 -7.95 -7.53
CA LYS A 425 6.98 -9.25 -7.54
C LYS A 425 6.89 -9.86 -6.14
N MET A 426 6.60 -9.02 -5.14
CA MET A 426 6.47 -9.40 -3.73
C MET A 426 5.03 -9.67 -3.30
N SER A 427 4.05 -9.49 -4.19
CA SER A 427 2.63 -9.78 -3.94
C SER A 427 2.04 -10.60 -5.09
N LEU A 428 1.03 -11.42 -4.79
CA LEU A 428 0.22 -12.17 -5.77
C LEU A 428 -1.21 -11.63 -5.89
N SER A 429 -1.71 -10.87 -4.91
CA SER A 429 -3.08 -10.34 -4.90
C SER A 429 -3.15 -8.85 -4.59
N GLY A 430 -4.29 -8.22 -4.89
CA GLY A 430 -4.53 -6.80 -4.63
C GLY A 430 -4.54 -6.46 -3.13
N LEU A 431 -5.21 -7.26 -2.29
CA LEU A 431 -5.25 -7.04 -0.85
C LEU A 431 -3.90 -7.37 -0.18
N GLU A 432 -3.17 -8.38 -0.67
CA GLU A 432 -1.78 -8.63 -0.24
C GLU A 432 -0.89 -7.44 -0.61
N ASN A 433 -1.05 -6.87 -1.82
CA ASN A 433 -0.26 -5.74 -2.27
C ASN A 433 -0.52 -4.47 -1.43
N PHE A 434 -1.78 -4.23 -1.10
CA PHE A 434 -2.17 -3.15 -0.19
C PHE A 434 -1.57 -3.38 1.21
N SER A 435 -1.73 -4.60 1.75
CA SER A 435 -1.19 -4.98 3.05
C SER A 435 0.33 -4.77 3.13
N LEU A 436 1.08 -5.25 2.15
CA LEU A 436 2.54 -5.10 2.12
C LEU A 436 2.98 -3.66 1.90
N GLY A 437 2.27 -2.89 1.05
CA GLY A 437 2.51 -1.47 0.85
C GLY A 437 2.31 -0.67 2.15
N LEU A 438 1.20 -0.92 2.87
CA LEU A 438 0.95 -0.34 4.18
C LEU A 438 2.07 -0.70 5.17
N LYS A 439 2.53 -1.96 5.20
CA LYS A 439 3.65 -2.37 6.07
C LYS A 439 4.93 -1.61 5.75
N ILE A 440 5.28 -1.40 4.47
CA ILE A 440 6.42 -0.57 4.06
C ILE A 440 6.29 0.85 4.61
N VAL A 441 5.12 1.48 4.42
CA VAL A 441 4.85 2.86 4.84
C VAL A 441 4.99 2.98 6.37
N LEU A 442 4.39 2.06 7.13
CA LEU A 442 4.46 2.03 8.59
C LEU A 442 5.89 1.82 9.10
N HIS A 443 6.64 0.84 8.55
CA HIS A 443 8.03 0.61 8.94
C HIS A 443 8.95 1.78 8.58
N THR A 444 8.70 2.43 7.45
CA THR A 444 9.48 3.59 7.04
C THR A 444 9.27 4.75 8.02
N GLY A 445 8.02 5.05 8.38
CA GLY A 445 7.72 6.06 9.39
C GLY A 445 8.28 5.76 10.78
N ALA A 446 8.15 4.51 11.24
CA ALA A 446 8.69 4.08 12.52
C ALA A 446 10.21 4.24 12.61
N MET A 447 10.94 3.89 11.54
CA MET A 447 12.41 4.03 11.51
C MET A 447 12.88 5.48 11.49
N LEU A 448 12.16 6.38 10.80
CA LEU A 448 12.49 7.80 10.82
C LEU A 448 12.30 8.41 12.22
N THR A 449 11.28 7.95 12.93
CA THR A 449 10.98 8.40 14.30
C THR A 449 12.03 7.92 15.30
N THR A 450 12.50 6.67 15.18
CA THR A 450 13.54 6.12 16.08
C THR A 450 14.92 6.73 15.85
N SER A 451 15.35 6.90 14.58
CA SER A 451 16.63 7.54 14.25
C SER A 451 16.73 8.99 14.75
N ALA A 452 15.61 9.73 14.74
CA ALA A 452 15.55 11.08 15.29
C ALA A 452 15.83 11.13 16.81
N ARG A 453 15.41 10.10 17.56
CA ARG A 453 15.54 10.04 19.02
C ARG A 453 16.94 9.60 19.47
N SER A 454 17.59 8.71 18.72
CA SER A 454 18.93 8.20 19.06
C SER A 454 20.07 9.10 18.59
N GLY A 455 19.79 10.13 17.77
CA GLY A 455 20.83 10.95 17.14
C GLY A 455 21.72 10.19 16.16
N SER A 456 21.37 8.94 15.84
CA SER A 456 22.07 8.11 14.86
C SER A 456 21.57 8.46 13.47
N GLN A 457 22.47 8.67 12.52
CA GLN A 457 22.06 8.80 11.12
C GLN A 457 21.31 7.53 10.69
N PRO A 458 20.16 7.67 10.01
CA PRO A 458 19.55 6.55 9.31
C PRO A 458 20.60 5.94 8.34
N ALA A 459 20.44 4.66 8.01
CA ALA A 459 21.39 3.92 7.17
C ALA A 459 21.79 4.72 5.91
N ALA A 460 23.06 4.61 5.52
CA ALA A 460 23.72 5.42 4.48
C ALA A 460 22.84 5.58 3.22
N GLY A 461 22.50 6.83 2.89
CA GLY A 461 21.65 7.20 1.75
C GLY A 461 20.61 8.30 2.06
N ILE A 462 20.42 8.62 3.34
CA ILE A 462 19.40 9.56 3.82
C ILE A 462 20.11 10.73 4.53
N GLN A 463 20.72 11.64 3.76
CA GLN A 463 21.12 12.98 4.25
C GLN A 463 19.99 13.95 3.93
N LEU A 464 19.64 14.90 4.81
CA LEU A 464 18.43 15.70 4.64
C LEU A 464 18.66 17.19 5.10
N VAL A 465 18.20 18.23 4.37
CA VAL A 465 18.31 19.73 4.64
C VAL A 465 17.03 20.52 5.13
N GLN A 466 17.12 21.48 6.10
CA GLN A 466 16.00 22.15 6.88
C GLN A 466 15.13 23.21 6.19
N PRO A 467 13.81 23.32 6.50
CA PRO A 467 13.01 24.45 6.07
C PRO A 467 13.15 25.62 7.03
N THR A 468 13.31 26.78 6.42
CA THR A 468 13.08 28.08 7.04
C THR A 468 11.58 28.35 7.12
N SER A 469 11.10 28.63 8.34
CA SER A 469 9.90 29.42 8.68
C SER A 469 8.50 28.89 8.30
N ALA A 470 7.79 28.34 9.31
CA ALA A 470 6.34 28.49 9.46
C ALA A 470 6.06 28.92 10.93
N THR A 471 5.56 30.14 11.08
CA THR A 471 5.29 30.82 12.35
C THR A 471 4.00 30.31 13.00
N ARG A 472 4.11 29.41 13.98
CA ARG A 472 3.12 29.22 15.05
C ARG A 472 3.80 28.58 16.27
N PRO A 473 3.48 29.00 17.51
CA PRO A 473 4.15 28.48 18.69
C PRO A 473 3.60 27.07 18.96
N VAL A 474 4.42 26.07 18.68
CA VAL A 474 4.13 24.68 19.06
C VAL A 474 4.86 24.39 20.38
N SER A 475 4.16 23.70 21.26
CA SER A 475 4.59 23.31 22.61
C SER A 475 5.96 22.61 22.63
N ALA A 476 6.61 22.70 23.79
CA ALA A 476 8.02 22.36 24.07
C ALA A 476 8.52 20.98 23.58
N HIS A 477 7.63 20.05 23.26
CA HIS A 477 8.00 18.78 22.66
C HIS A 477 8.61 18.92 21.25
N LEU A 478 8.23 19.92 20.42
CA LEU A 478 8.83 20.13 19.09
C LEU A 478 10.32 20.51 19.08
N SER A 479 10.91 20.87 20.23
CA SER A 479 12.35 21.16 20.32
C SER A 479 13.23 19.93 20.04
N LEU A 480 12.75 18.71 20.35
CA LEU A 480 13.38 17.44 19.96
C LEU A 480 13.27 17.14 18.45
N TYR A 481 12.29 17.73 17.78
CA TYR A 481 11.95 17.48 16.36
C TYR A 481 12.57 18.51 15.41
N SER A 482 13.21 19.55 15.95
CA SER A 482 14.08 20.50 15.23
C SER A 482 15.35 19.85 14.63
N ARG A 483 15.57 18.56 14.87
CA ARG A 483 16.73 17.78 14.39
C ARG A 483 16.36 16.71 13.37
N ILE A 484 15.07 16.55 13.07
CA ILE A 484 14.61 15.66 12.00
C ILE A 484 15.04 16.32 10.70
N SER A 485 15.79 15.57 9.92
CA SER A 485 16.32 16.08 8.70
C SER A 485 15.21 16.02 7.58
N PRO A 486 15.19 16.94 6.60
CA PRO A 486 13.97 17.58 6.08
C PRO A 486 13.69 17.39 4.57
N GLU A 487 14.55 16.67 3.86
CA GLU A 487 14.26 16.04 2.56
C GLU A 487 13.25 14.88 2.64
N LEU A 488 12.86 14.42 3.85
CA LEU A 488 11.80 13.42 4.08
C LEU A 488 10.48 14.01 4.61
N MET A 489 10.25 15.32 4.42
CA MET A 489 8.98 15.94 4.81
C MET A 489 7.75 15.35 4.09
N GLY A 490 7.93 14.72 2.93
CA GLY A 490 6.91 13.91 2.23
C GLY A 490 6.55 12.59 2.93
N LEU A 491 7.41 12.10 3.83
CA LEU A 491 7.19 10.94 4.71
C LEU A 491 7.13 11.39 6.17
N SER A 492 6.45 12.50 6.45
CA SER A 492 5.95 12.88 7.78
C SER A 492 4.95 11.86 8.39
N ILE A 493 5.17 10.56 8.12
CA ILE A 493 4.61 9.40 8.80
C ILE A 493 5.24 9.33 10.18
N MET A 494 4.92 10.31 11.01
CA MET A 494 5.25 10.27 12.42
C MET A 494 4.19 9.39 13.08
N LEU A 495 4.51 8.10 13.21
CA LEU A 495 3.77 7.20 14.08
C LEU A 495 4.17 7.52 15.52
N PRO A 496 3.23 7.76 16.45
CA PRO A 496 3.60 7.82 17.86
C PRO A 496 4.29 6.49 18.23
N LEU A 497 5.45 6.57 18.88
CA LEU A 497 6.29 5.42 19.20
C LEU A 497 5.54 4.35 20.00
N ALA A 498 4.64 4.79 20.89
CA ALA A 498 3.75 3.94 21.68
C ALA A 498 2.88 3.02 20.80
N VAL A 499 2.54 3.46 19.59
CA VAL A 499 1.69 2.71 18.66
C VAL A 499 2.51 2.03 17.56
N GLY A 500 3.69 2.55 17.21
CA GLY A 500 4.52 2.06 16.10
C GLY A 500 4.88 0.57 16.19
N ILE A 501 5.28 0.07 17.37
CA ILE A 501 5.62 -1.36 17.54
C ILE A 501 4.37 -2.24 17.55
N PRO A 502 3.31 -1.92 18.30
CA PRO A 502 2.03 -2.61 18.17
C PRO A 502 1.49 -2.62 16.74
N PHE A 503 1.62 -1.52 15.99
CA PHE A 503 1.21 -1.43 14.59
C PHE A 503 1.88 -2.49 13.71
N LEU A 504 3.19 -2.63 13.83
CA LEU A 504 3.97 -3.54 13.00
C LEU A 504 3.68 -4.99 13.35
N VAL A 505 3.42 -5.26 14.63
CA VAL A 505 3.24 -6.60 15.14
C VAL A 505 1.81 -7.11 14.90
N PHE A 506 0.82 -6.23 14.99
CA PHE A 506 -0.58 -6.59 14.74
C PHE A 506 -1.01 -6.40 13.29
N HIS A 507 -0.21 -5.74 12.43
CA HIS A 507 -0.47 -5.68 10.98
C HIS A 507 -0.77 -7.06 10.39
N GLU A 508 -0.02 -8.08 10.82
CA GLU A 508 -0.14 -9.42 10.28
C GLU A 508 -1.47 -10.09 10.68
N GLU A 509 -1.90 -9.91 11.92
CA GLU A 509 -3.17 -10.46 12.43
C GLU A 509 -4.40 -9.70 11.87
N LEU A 510 -4.26 -8.39 11.62
CA LEU A 510 -5.39 -7.50 11.32
C LEU A 510 -5.68 -7.34 9.82
N ILE A 511 -4.64 -7.35 8.98
CA ILE A 511 -4.77 -7.05 7.54
C ILE A 511 -4.19 -8.17 6.70
N HIS A 512 -2.98 -8.64 7.02
CA HIS A 512 -2.32 -9.67 6.23
C HIS A 512 -3.09 -11.00 6.27
N ARG A 513 -3.60 -11.40 7.44
CA ARG A 513 -4.44 -12.61 7.57
C ARG A 513 -5.69 -12.56 6.68
N ARG A 514 -6.27 -11.37 6.50
CA ARG A 514 -7.37 -11.17 5.56
C ARG A 514 -6.89 -11.30 4.10
N ALA A 515 -5.72 -10.78 3.78
CA ALA A 515 -5.09 -10.96 2.47
C ALA A 515 -4.78 -12.44 2.16
N VAL A 516 -4.33 -13.21 3.15
CA VAL A 516 -4.08 -14.66 3.04
C VAL A 516 -5.40 -15.40 2.78
N THR A 517 -6.44 -15.06 3.53
CA THR A 517 -7.78 -15.62 3.34
C THR A 517 -8.29 -15.32 1.93
N ASP A 518 -8.21 -14.07 1.48
CA ASP A 518 -8.63 -13.66 0.13
C ASP A 518 -7.84 -14.37 -0.96
N TYR A 519 -6.51 -14.50 -0.78
CA TYR A 519 -5.65 -15.27 -1.69
C TYR A 519 -6.08 -16.74 -1.82
N ALA A 520 -6.44 -17.39 -0.70
CA ALA A 520 -6.86 -18.79 -0.71
C ALA A 520 -8.20 -19.02 -1.45
N PHE A 521 -9.11 -18.03 -1.44
CA PHE A 521 -10.44 -18.16 -2.07
C PHE A 521 -10.54 -17.54 -3.48
N HIS A 522 -9.74 -16.52 -3.80
CA HIS A 522 -9.81 -15.77 -5.06
C HIS A 522 -8.43 -15.46 -5.68
N PRO A 523 -7.63 -16.48 -6.06
CA PRO A 523 -6.25 -16.27 -6.54
C PRO A 523 -6.11 -15.52 -7.88
N ILE A 524 -7.19 -15.21 -8.61
CA ILE A 524 -7.13 -14.80 -10.04
C ILE A 524 -7.69 -13.39 -10.34
N HIS A 525 -8.43 -12.75 -9.44
CA HIS A 525 -9.24 -11.56 -9.80
C HIS A 525 -8.75 -10.19 -9.32
N SER A 526 -7.68 -10.10 -8.53
CA SER A 526 -7.31 -8.84 -7.86
C SER A 526 -6.22 -8.01 -8.55
N HIS A 527 -5.79 -8.39 -9.76
CA HIS A 527 -4.82 -7.63 -10.56
C HIS A 527 -5.33 -6.26 -11.07
N TYR A 528 -6.61 -5.94 -10.90
CA TYR A 528 -7.24 -4.75 -11.51
C TYR A 528 -7.55 -3.60 -10.53
N VAL A 529 -7.28 -3.73 -9.24
CA VAL A 529 -7.75 -2.72 -8.25
C VAL A 529 -6.84 -1.49 -8.14
N TYR A 530 -5.59 -1.58 -8.61
CA TYR A 530 -4.65 -0.45 -8.59
C TYR A 530 -3.91 -0.33 -9.92
N GLY A 531 -4.67 -0.02 -10.97
CA GLY A 531 -4.16 0.38 -12.29
C GLY A 531 -3.93 1.88 -12.35
#